data_AF-A0A077M184-F1
#
_entry.id   AF-A0A077M184-F1
#
_cell.length_a   1.000
_cell.length_b   1.000
_cell.length_c   1.000
_cell.angle_alpha   90.00
_cell.angle_beta   90.00
_cell.angle_gamma   90.00
#
_symmetry.space_group_name_H-M   'P 1'
#
loop_
_entity.id
_entity.type
_entity.pdbx_description
1 polymer ?
#
loop_
_entity_poly.entity_id
_entity_poly.type
_entity_poly.pdbx_seq_one_letter_code
_entity_poly.pdbx_strand_id
1 'polypeptide(L)'
;MPEAEDAEVEVEPGDDADLEVVADADVEEVVADVEVVAGADEDAEESDEEESTPAKATDEDSESAGFVIRDDDEEDAPAQQVVTAGATADPVKDYLKQIGKVALLNAEQEVELAKRIEAGLFAEERLNSGDKMDMKLKRELWWIAQDGKKAKNHLLEANLRLVVSLAKRYTGRGMLFLDLIQEGNLGLIRAVEKFDYTKGYKFSTYATWWIRQAITRAMADQARTIRIPVHMVEVINKLARVQRQMLQDLGREPTPEELARELDMTPEKVVEVQKYGREPISLHTPLGEDGDSEFGDLIEDSEAVVPADAVSFTLLQEQLHSVLDTLSEREAGVVSMRFGLTDGQPKTLDEIGKVYGVTRERIRQIESKTMSKLRHPSRSQALRDYLD
;
A
#
# COMPACT_ATOMS: atom_id res chain seq x y z
N MET A 1 -46.18 -24.29 3.31
CA MET A 1 -47.05 -23.38 2.54
C MET A 1 -47.72 -22.48 3.56
N PRO A 2 -47.31 -21.21 3.62
CA PRO A 2 -47.50 -20.24 2.53
C PRO A 2 -46.19 -19.75 1.89
N GLU A 3 -46.39 -19.11 0.75
CA GLU A 3 -45.43 -18.57 -0.22
C GLU A 3 -44.77 -17.28 0.31
N ALA A 4 -43.46 -17.12 0.04
CA ALA A 4 -42.74 -15.87 0.20
C ALA A 4 -42.72 -15.17 -1.16
N GLU A 5 -43.21 -13.93 -1.21
CA GLU A 5 -43.07 -13.02 -2.34
C GLU A 5 -41.65 -12.46 -2.33
N ASP A 6 -40.89 -12.76 -3.37
CA ASP A 6 -39.61 -12.12 -3.69
C ASP A 6 -39.89 -10.69 -4.17
N ALA A 7 -39.43 -9.70 -3.40
CA ALA A 7 -39.39 -8.31 -3.81
C ALA A 7 -38.04 -8.02 -4.48
N GLU A 8 -38.02 -8.06 -5.82
CA GLU A 8 -36.93 -7.52 -6.63
C GLU A 8 -36.90 -5.99 -6.47
N VAL A 9 -35.81 -5.47 -5.91
CA VAL A 9 -35.52 -4.03 -5.90
C VAL A 9 -34.63 -3.73 -7.10
N GLU A 10 -35.24 -3.13 -8.13
CA GLU A 10 -34.53 -2.51 -9.25
C GLU A 10 -33.69 -1.34 -8.72
N VAL A 11 -32.38 -1.39 -8.97
CA VAL A 11 -31.45 -0.27 -8.72
C VAL A 11 -31.20 0.40 -10.07
N GLU A 12 -31.78 1.57 -10.30
CA GLU A 12 -31.42 2.43 -11.43
C GLU A 12 -30.03 3.07 -11.23
N PRO A 13 -29.26 3.30 -12.31
CA PRO A 13 -27.96 3.96 -12.24
C PRO A 13 -28.15 5.48 -12.28
N GLY A 14 -28.00 6.15 -11.14
CA GLY A 14 -28.10 7.60 -11.02
C GLY A 14 -26.79 8.25 -10.61
N ASP A 15 -26.25 9.05 -11.54
CA ASP A 15 -25.35 10.20 -11.39
C ASP A 15 -24.08 10.11 -10.52
N ASP A 16 -22.96 9.80 -11.19
CA ASP A 16 -21.56 10.03 -10.76
C ASP A 16 -21.15 11.53 -10.81
N ALA A 17 -22.01 12.44 -10.35
CA ALA A 17 -21.73 13.87 -10.36
C ALA A 17 -22.12 14.48 -9.01
N ASP A 18 -21.26 14.31 -8.01
CA ASP A 18 -21.02 15.29 -6.93
C ASP A 18 -19.85 14.80 -6.05
N LEU A 19 -18.64 14.84 -6.61
CA LEU A 19 -17.42 14.91 -5.82
C LEU A 19 -17.20 16.38 -5.46
N GLU A 20 -17.66 16.75 -4.27
CA GLU A 20 -17.40 18.07 -3.68
C GLU A 20 -15.89 18.26 -3.56
N VAL A 21 -15.35 19.14 -4.41
CA VAL A 21 -13.92 19.48 -4.48
C VAL A 21 -13.60 20.36 -3.29
N VAL A 22 -13.14 19.75 -2.19
CA VAL A 22 -12.63 20.48 -1.03
C VAL A 22 -11.23 21.02 -1.35
N ALA A 23 -11.02 22.29 -1.00
CA ALA A 23 -9.98 23.18 -1.49
C ALA A 23 -8.53 22.66 -1.37
N ASP A 24 -7.79 22.76 -2.47
CA ASP A 24 -6.35 22.48 -2.66
C ASP A 24 -5.37 23.32 -1.81
N ALA A 25 -5.86 24.11 -0.84
CA ALA A 25 -5.00 24.86 0.08
C ALA A 25 -4.30 23.94 1.10
N ASP A 26 -4.89 22.78 1.38
CA ASP A 26 -4.43 21.89 2.46
C ASP A 26 -3.11 21.18 2.13
N VAL A 27 -2.76 20.95 0.86
CA VAL A 27 -1.52 20.23 0.52
C VAL A 27 -0.30 21.15 0.52
N GLU A 28 -0.46 22.47 0.28
CA GLU A 28 0.65 23.43 0.27
C GLU A 28 1.25 23.70 1.65
N GLU A 29 0.45 23.62 2.72
CA GLU A 29 0.94 23.82 4.08
C GLU A 29 1.77 22.62 4.59
N VAL A 30 1.38 21.39 4.21
CA VAL A 30 2.13 20.16 4.58
C VAL A 30 3.51 20.08 3.90
N VAL A 31 3.70 20.76 2.75
CA VAL A 31 5.01 20.85 2.09
C VAL A 31 5.87 22.00 2.60
N ALA A 32 5.30 23.01 3.27
CA ALA A 32 6.07 24.09 3.89
C ALA A 32 6.66 23.70 5.26
N ASP A 33 5.92 22.95 6.08
CA ASP A 33 6.33 22.70 7.46
C ASP A 33 7.39 21.59 7.64
N VAL A 34 7.59 20.71 6.66
CA VAL A 34 8.60 19.64 6.74
C VAL A 34 10.02 20.17 6.47
N GLU A 35 10.19 21.33 5.83
CA GLU A 35 11.50 21.99 5.73
C GLU A 35 12.03 22.47 7.10
N VAL A 36 11.17 22.67 8.10
CA VAL A 36 11.56 23.23 9.41
C VAL A 36 12.13 22.15 10.36
N VAL A 37 11.92 20.86 10.10
CA VAL A 37 12.33 19.77 11.02
C VAL A 37 13.66 19.11 10.60
N ALA A 38 14.22 19.48 9.44
CA ALA A 38 15.47 18.91 8.92
C ALA A 38 16.68 19.86 8.98
N GLY A 39 16.63 20.89 9.83
CA GLY A 39 17.71 21.88 9.98
C GLY A 39 17.85 22.33 11.43
N ALA A 40 18.30 21.44 12.30
CA ALA A 40 18.71 21.77 13.66
C ALA A 40 19.79 20.80 14.14
N ASP A 41 20.97 20.88 13.54
CA ASP A 41 22.23 20.62 14.22
C ASP A 41 23.37 21.22 13.36
N GLU A 42 24.36 21.78 14.06
CA GLU A 42 25.54 22.53 13.58
C GLU A 42 25.39 24.05 13.44
N ASP A 43 25.43 24.73 14.60
CA ASP A 43 26.14 26.02 14.71
C ASP A 43 26.74 26.13 16.13
N ALA A 44 28.06 26.01 16.23
CA ALA A 44 28.85 26.31 17.43
C ALA A 44 30.12 27.07 17.00
N GLU A 45 29.95 28.39 16.94
CA GLU A 45 30.87 29.51 17.22
C GLU A 45 32.37 29.38 16.87
N GLU A 46 32.78 30.20 15.89
CA GLU A 46 34.12 30.78 15.75
C GLU A 46 34.41 31.79 16.88
N SER A 47 35.65 31.81 17.35
CA SER A 47 36.27 32.99 17.97
C SER A 47 37.75 33.11 17.58
N ASP A 48 38.09 34.27 17.02
CA ASP A 48 39.39 34.77 16.59
C ASP A 48 40.53 34.69 17.62
N GLU A 49 41.79 34.60 17.14
CA GLU A 49 42.82 35.66 17.33
C GLU A 49 44.18 35.31 16.67
N GLU A 50 44.93 36.39 16.40
CA GLU A 50 46.00 36.61 15.42
C GLU A 50 47.42 36.12 15.80
N GLU A 51 48.31 35.90 14.81
CA GLU A 51 49.56 36.69 14.61
C GLU A 51 50.42 36.24 13.39
N SER A 52 50.67 37.20 12.48
CA SER A 52 51.95 37.65 11.84
C SER A 52 53.08 36.62 11.50
N THR A 53 53.87 36.63 10.41
CA THR A 53 54.41 37.65 9.47
C THR A 53 55.11 36.95 8.24
N PRO A 54 55.58 37.68 7.19
CA PRO A 54 55.70 37.20 5.79
C PRO A 54 57.13 37.16 5.18
N ALA A 55 57.28 36.62 3.95
CA ALA A 55 57.97 37.22 2.77
C ALA A 55 58.78 36.26 1.84
N LYS A 56 58.26 36.07 0.60
CA LYS A 56 58.87 36.29 -0.74
C LYS A 56 60.35 35.95 -1.04
N ALA A 57 60.58 35.08 -2.05
CA ALA A 57 61.53 35.28 -3.16
C ALA A 57 61.38 34.20 -4.26
N THR A 58 61.59 34.58 -5.51
CA THR A 58 61.45 33.81 -6.76
C THR A 58 62.79 33.33 -7.33
N ASP A 59 62.67 32.35 -8.23
CA ASP A 59 63.51 32.00 -9.40
C ASP A 59 64.65 30.95 -9.32
N GLU A 60 64.36 29.86 -10.05
CA GLU A 60 65.10 29.23 -11.17
C GLU A 60 66.33 28.30 -10.95
N ASP A 61 66.11 27.07 -11.44
CA ASP A 61 66.94 26.19 -12.28
C ASP A 61 68.03 25.23 -11.73
N SER A 62 67.65 23.95 -11.81
CA SER A 62 68.32 22.85 -12.53
C SER A 62 69.40 21.96 -11.86
N GLU A 63 69.13 20.65 -11.98
CA GLU A 63 70.03 19.52 -12.29
C GLU A 63 70.09 18.33 -11.29
N SER A 64 69.40 17.26 -11.72
CA SER A 64 69.78 15.84 -11.77
C SER A 64 70.39 15.11 -10.56
N ALA A 65 69.73 14.03 -10.09
CA ALA A 65 70.30 12.67 -10.04
C ALA A 65 69.29 11.61 -9.52
N GLY A 66 68.76 10.81 -10.47
CA GLY A 66 68.42 9.38 -10.39
C GLY A 66 67.83 8.74 -9.12
N PHE A 67 66.53 8.45 -9.15
CA PHE A 67 65.88 7.38 -8.38
C PHE A 67 65.81 6.12 -9.25
N VAL A 68 66.40 5.01 -8.81
CA VAL A 68 66.47 3.73 -9.54
C VAL A 68 65.29 2.84 -9.12
N ILE A 69 64.35 2.60 -10.03
CA ILE A 69 63.27 1.61 -9.88
C ILE A 69 63.82 0.25 -10.31
N ARG A 70 63.64 -0.78 -9.48
CA ARG A 70 63.99 -2.18 -9.77
C ARG A 70 62.79 -2.87 -10.42
N ASP A 71 63.06 -3.68 -11.45
CA ASP A 71 62.11 -4.37 -12.34
C ASP A 71 61.31 -5.55 -11.71
N ASP A 72 61.06 -5.57 -10.39
CA ASP A 72 60.40 -6.72 -9.72
C ASP A 72 59.09 -6.38 -8.96
N ASP A 73 58.51 -5.18 -9.13
CA ASP A 73 57.24 -4.78 -8.47
C ASP A 73 56.07 -4.64 -9.49
N GLU A 74 55.86 -5.65 -10.35
CA GLU A 74 54.89 -5.58 -11.46
C GLU A 74 53.52 -6.26 -11.23
N GLU A 75 53.17 -6.76 -10.04
CA GLU A 75 51.95 -7.60 -9.87
C GLU A 75 51.07 -7.34 -8.61
N ASP A 76 50.91 -6.09 -8.16
CA ASP A 76 49.81 -5.77 -7.22
C ASP A 76 49.18 -4.39 -7.47
N ALA A 77 48.50 -4.26 -8.62
CA ALA A 77 47.57 -3.16 -8.88
C ALA A 77 46.13 -3.71 -8.81
N PRO A 78 45.19 -3.09 -8.06
CA PRO A 78 43.82 -3.56 -8.00
C PRO A 78 43.21 -3.54 -9.40
N ALA A 79 42.61 -4.66 -9.81
CA ALA A 79 42.01 -4.83 -11.13
C ALA A 79 41.09 -3.64 -11.45
N GLN A 80 41.48 -2.84 -12.44
CA GLN A 80 40.72 -1.69 -12.89
C GLN A 80 39.39 -2.18 -13.45
N GLN A 81 38.34 -2.06 -12.63
CA GLN A 81 36.98 -2.42 -13.00
C GLN A 81 36.57 -1.52 -14.16
N VAL A 82 36.51 -2.11 -15.35
CA VAL A 82 36.16 -1.40 -16.58
C VAL A 82 34.68 -1.01 -16.49
N VAL A 83 34.41 0.18 -15.95
CA VAL A 83 33.09 0.82 -16.04
C VAL A 83 32.82 1.05 -17.51
N THR A 84 32.01 0.16 -18.08
CA THR A 84 31.42 0.33 -19.40
C THR A 84 30.63 1.63 -19.38
N ALA A 85 31.07 2.59 -20.19
CA ALA A 85 30.40 3.87 -20.36
C ALA A 85 29.04 3.65 -21.03
N GLY A 86 27.96 3.47 -20.25
CA GLY A 86 26.64 3.29 -20.84
C GLY A 86 25.46 3.22 -19.87
N ALA A 87 25.58 2.48 -18.76
CA ALA A 87 24.52 2.31 -17.79
C ALA A 87 25.02 2.81 -16.43
N THR A 88 24.39 3.84 -15.88
CA THR A 88 24.64 4.15 -14.47
C THR A 88 24.00 3.05 -13.63
N ALA A 89 24.59 2.65 -12.51
CA ALA A 89 24.03 1.60 -11.65
C ALA A 89 22.69 2.00 -10.98
N ASP A 90 22.27 3.25 -11.15
CA ASP A 90 21.08 3.85 -10.54
C ASP A 90 19.99 4.05 -11.60
N PRO A 91 18.89 3.28 -11.56
CA PRO A 91 17.78 3.40 -12.49
C PRO A 91 17.16 4.80 -12.56
N VAL A 92 17.21 5.57 -11.46
CA VAL A 92 16.69 6.94 -11.40
C VAL A 92 17.54 7.86 -12.26
N LYS A 93 18.87 7.75 -12.19
CA LYS A 93 19.80 8.57 -12.98
C LYS A 93 19.65 8.31 -14.48
N ASP A 94 19.48 7.05 -14.87
CA ASP A 94 19.23 6.68 -16.27
C ASP A 94 17.92 7.30 -16.78
N TYR A 95 16.85 7.26 -15.98
CA TYR A 95 15.58 7.91 -16.31
C TYR A 95 15.74 9.44 -16.47
N LEU A 96 16.39 10.10 -15.51
CA LEU A 96 16.63 11.55 -15.55
C LEU A 96 17.45 11.97 -16.79
N LYS A 97 18.43 11.14 -17.18
CA LYS A 97 19.23 11.36 -18.39
C LYS A 97 18.41 11.23 -19.67
N GLN A 98 17.42 10.33 -19.71
CA GLN A 98 16.54 10.16 -20.87
C GLN A 98 15.60 11.35 -21.05
N ILE A 99 14.92 11.78 -19.99
CA ILE A 99 13.99 12.93 -20.05
C ILE A 99 14.72 14.25 -20.29
N GLY A 100 16.00 14.35 -19.92
CA GLY A 100 16.83 15.52 -20.17
C GLY A 100 17.22 15.74 -21.64
N LYS A 101 17.01 14.75 -22.52
CA LYS A 101 17.30 14.86 -23.96
C LYS A 101 16.30 15.71 -24.72
N VAL A 102 15.07 15.82 -24.22
CA VAL A 102 13.98 16.54 -24.89
C VAL A 102 13.98 18.00 -24.44
N ALA A 103 13.85 18.90 -25.41
CA ALA A 103 13.85 20.34 -25.15
C ALA A 103 12.53 20.78 -24.49
N LEU A 104 12.62 21.83 -23.66
CA LEU A 104 11.44 22.46 -23.10
C LEU A 104 10.69 23.25 -24.18
N LEU A 105 9.36 23.21 -24.12
CA LEU A 105 8.49 23.92 -25.06
C LEU A 105 8.31 25.38 -24.65
N ASN A 106 8.08 26.25 -25.63
CA ASN A 106 7.56 27.59 -25.39
C ASN A 106 6.01 27.58 -25.44
N ALA A 107 5.38 28.68 -25.03
CA ALA A 107 3.92 28.79 -25.00
C ALA A 107 3.27 28.66 -26.40
N GLU A 108 3.95 29.09 -27.46
CA GLU A 108 3.43 28.98 -28.84
C GLU A 108 3.45 27.53 -29.34
N GLN A 109 4.51 26.79 -29.01
CA GLN A 109 4.66 25.37 -29.33
C GLN A 109 3.67 24.50 -28.56
N GLU A 110 3.37 24.84 -27.29
CA GLU A 110 2.30 24.18 -26.53
C GLU A 110 0.95 24.28 -27.26
N VAL A 111 0.61 25.48 -27.76
CA VAL A 111 -0.62 25.71 -28.52
C VAL A 111 -0.60 24.99 -29.88
N GLU A 112 0.54 24.97 -30.57
CA GLU A 112 0.69 24.25 -31.84
C GLU A 112 0.47 22.74 -31.67
N LEU A 113 1.10 22.15 -30.65
CA LEU A 113 0.95 20.73 -30.34
C LEU A 113 -0.49 20.41 -29.92
N ALA A 114 -1.12 21.24 -29.09
CA ALA A 114 -2.51 21.05 -28.68
C ALA A 114 -3.48 21.01 -29.89
N LYS A 115 -3.33 21.93 -30.85
CA LYS A 115 -4.12 21.94 -32.09
C LYS A 115 -3.93 20.67 -32.92
N ARG A 116 -2.69 20.17 -33.02
CA ARG A 116 -2.38 18.92 -33.76
C ARG A 116 -2.99 17.70 -33.06
N ILE A 117 -3.00 17.68 -31.73
CA ILE A 117 -3.62 16.62 -30.94
C ILE A 117 -5.13 16.58 -31.19
N GLU A 118 -5.83 17.70 -31.09
CA GLU A 118 -7.28 17.78 -31.36
C GLU A 118 -7.63 17.38 -32.80
N ALA A 119 -6.85 17.87 -33.78
CA ALA A 119 -7.05 17.51 -35.19
C ALA A 119 -6.85 16.00 -35.42
N GLY A 120 -5.85 15.40 -34.76
CA GLY A 120 -5.60 13.96 -34.81
C GLY A 120 -6.71 13.14 -34.17
N LEU A 121 -7.23 13.58 -33.02
CA LEU A 121 -8.32 12.91 -32.32
C LEU A 121 -9.61 12.93 -33.15
N PHE A 122 -9.94 14.08 -33.74
CA PHE A 122 -11.07 14.22 -34.65
C PHE A 122 -10.92 13.35 -35.91
N ALA A 123 -9.70 13.25 -36.45
CA ALA A 123 -9.43 12.38 -37.60
C ALA A 123 -9.57 10.90 -37.24
N GLU A 124 -9.14 10.49 -36.05
CA GLU A 124 -9.29 9.13 -35.52
C GLU A 124 -10.77 8.77 -35.30
N GLU A 125 -11.55 9.67 -34.71
CA GLU A 125 -12.99 9.49 -34.53
C GLU A 125 -13.72 9.33 -35.88
N ARG A 126 -13.39 10.16 -36.88
CA ARG A 126 -13.94 10.04 -38.25
C ARG A 126 -13.53 8.77 -38.99
N LEU A 127 -12.38 8.18 -38.67
CA LEU A 127 -11.99 6.89 -39.21
C LEU A 127 -12.78 5.75 -38.56
N ASN A 128 -13.16 5.92 -37.29
CA ASN A 128 -13.91 4.94 -36.50
C ASN A 128 -15.43 5.01 -36.74
N SER A 129 -15.99 6.13 -37.23
CA SER A 129 -17.43 6.30 -37.49
C SER A 129 -18.01 5.33 -38.52
N GLY A 130 -17.17 4.61 -39.27
CA GLY A 130 -17.61 3.58 -40.22
C GLY A 130 -18.17 4.12 -41.53
N ASP A 131 -18.07 5.43 -41.78
CA ASP A 131 -18.53 6.06 -43.01
C ASP A 131 -17.74 5.60 -44.24
N LYS A 132 -18.42 5.48 -45.39
CA LYS A 132 -17.78 5.17 -46.67
C LYS A 132 -17.03 6.41 -47.18
N MET A 133 -15.77 6.52 -46.80
CA MET A 133 -14.87 7.58 -47.23
C MET A 133 -14.15 7.23 -48.53
N ASP A 134 -13.82 8.26 -49.33
CA ASP A 134 -12.90 8.12 -50.46
C ASP A 134 -11.52 7.60 -49.98
N MET A 135 -10.87 6.77 -50.80
CA MET A 135 -9.58 6.15 -50.47
C MET A 135 -8.50 7.20 -50.23
N LYS A 136 -8.56 8.34 -50.94
CA LYS A 136 -7.66 9.47 -50.74
C LYS A 136 -7.89 10.15 -49.39
N LEU A 137 -9.15 10.44 -49.06
CA LEU A 137 -9.53 11.05 -47.78
C LEU A 137 -9.15 10.17 -46.58
N LYS A 138 -9.35 8.85 -46.70
CA LYS A 138 -8.95 7.89 -45.67
C LYS A 138 -7.44 7.93 -45.39
N ARG A 139 -6.62 8.06 -46.44
CA ARG A 139 -5.16 8.17 -46.30
C ARG A 139 -4.73 9.48 -45.63
N GLU A 140 -5.40 10.58 -45.95
CA GLU A 140 -5.13 11.89 -45.35
C GLU A 140 -5.51 11.90 -43.86
N LEU A 141 -6.69 11.39 -43.50
CA LEU A 141 -7.12 11.25 -42.10
C LEU A 141 -6.16 10.35 -41.30
N TRP A 142 -5.67 9.27 -41.89
CA TRP A 142 -4.70 8.38 -41.23
C TRP A 142 -3.40 9.12 -40.89
N TRP A 143 -2.92 9.98 -41.79
CA TRP A 143 -1.71 10.76 -41.56
C TRP A 143 -1.92 11.80 -40.44
N ILE A 144 -3.08 12.48 -40.44
CA ILE A 144 -3.44 13.46 -39.40
C ILE A 144 -3.56 12.77 -38.02
N ALA A 145 -4.20 11.60 -37.95
CA ALA A 145 -4.30 10.82 -36.72
C ALA A 145 -2.92 10.42 -36.18
N GLN A 146 -2.01 9.98 -37.07
CA GLN A 146 -0.65 9.63 -36.69
C GLN A 146 0.17 10.85 -36.24
N ASP A 147 -0.05 12.00 -36.87
CA ASP A 147 0.57 13.27 -36.48
C ASP A 147 0.10 13.73 -35.09
N GLY A 148 -1.21 13.65 -34.81
CA GLY A 148 -1.76 13.95 -33.49
C GLY A 148 -1.20 13.05 -32.38
N LYS A 149 -1.01 11.74 -32.66
CA LYS A 149 -0.35 10.81 -31.72
C LYS A 149 1.10 11.21 -31.44
N LYS A 150 1.84 11.61 -32.47
CA LYS A 150 3.21 12.14 -32.29
C LYS A 150 3.22 13.45 -31.51
N ALA A 151 2.28 14.34 -31.77
CA ALA A 151 2.15 15.60 -31.04
C ALA A 151 1.83 15.36 -29.55
N LYS A 152 0.96 14.40 -29.24
CA LYS A 152 0.67 13.96 -27.87
C LYS A 152 1.94 13.47 -27.18
N ASN A 153 2.67 12.54 -27.80
CA ASN A 153 3.91 12.02 -27.23
C ASN A 153 4.95 13.11 -27.01
N HIS A 154 5.11 14.02 -27.97
CA HIS A 154 6.06 15.13 -27.85
C HIS A 154 5.69 16.09 -26.70
N LEU A 155 4.40 16.41 -26.55
CA LEU A 155 3.92 17.26 -25.45
C LEU A 155 4.14 16.59 -24.08
N LEU A 156 3.96 15.27 -24.00
CA LEU A 156 4.26 14.50 -22.78
C LEU A 156 5.76 14.51 -22.48
N GLU A 157 6.59 14.10 -23.43
CA GLU A 157 8.05 13.98 -23.28
C GLU A 157 8.71 15.29 -22.85
N ALA A 158 8.29 16.43 -23.40
CA ALA A 158 8.79 17.74 -23.03
C ALA A 158 8.45 18.14 -21.59
N ASN A 159 7.37 17.59 -21.02
CA ASN A 159 6.87 17.92 -19.68
C ASN A 159 7.19 16.88 -18.61
N LEU A 160 7.90 15.78 -18.93
CA LEU A 160 8.31 14.78 -17.93
C LEU A 160 9.15 15.37 -16.78
N ARG A 161 9.91 16.44 -17.06
CA ARG A 161 10.70 17.16 -16.05
C ARG A 161 9.83 17.83 -14.98
N LEU A 162 8.63 18.30 -15.36
CA LEU A 162 7.68 18.90 -14.43
C LEU A 162 7.21 17.85 -13.41
N VAL A 163 6.89 16.63 -13.87
CA VAL A 163 6.47 15.51 -13.01
C VAL A 163 7.53 15.19 -11.96
N VAL A 164 8.79 15.05 -12.37
CA VAL A 164 9.90 14.77 -11.45
C VAL A 164 10.03 15.86 -10.38
N SER A 165 9.91 17.13 -10.77
CA SER A 165 10.02 18.26 -9.83
C SER A 165 8.92 18.27 -8.76
N LEU A 166 7.73 17.78 -9.12
CA LEU A 166 6.58 17.66 -8.21
C LEU A 166 6.72 16.41 -7.33
N ALA A 167 7.07 15.27 -7.92
CA ALA A 167 7.23 14.00 -7.23
C ALA A 167 8.34 14.03 -6.16
N LYS A 168 9.40 14.84 -6.37
CA LYS A 168 10.50 14.98 -5.40
C LYS A 168 10.00 15.43 -4.01
N ARG A 169 8.91 16.19 -3.93
CA ARG A 169 8.35 16.64 -2.64
C ARG A 169 7.69 15.51 -1.85
N TYR A 170 7.35 14.40 -2.51
CA TYR A 170 6.60 13.27 -1.95
C TYR A 170 7.46 12.06 -1.59
N THR A 171 8.78 12.14 -1.78
CA THR A 171 9.72 11.06 -1.42
C THR A 171 9.71 10.77 0.08
N GLY A 172 10.00 9.52 0.47
CA GLY A 172 10.12 9.13 1.88
C GLY A 172 8.78 8.91 2.60
N ARG A 173 7.65 8.91 1.89
CA ARG A 173 6.29 8.67 2.45
C ARG A 173 5.76 7.25 2.19
N GLY A 174 6.64 6.25 2.16
CA GLY A 174 6.26 4.83 1.98
C GLY A 174 6.14 4.35 0.54
N MET A 175 6.29 5.22 -0.47
CA MET A 175 6.34 4.84 -1.89
C MET A 175 7.72 5.14 -2.49
N LEU A 176 8.18 4.29 -3.42
CA LEU A 176 9.43 4.49 -4.14
C LEU A 176 9.36 5.75 -5.03
N PHE A 177 10.49 6.43 -5.20
CA PHE A 177 10.55 7.64 -6.01
C PHE A 177 10.15 7.41 -7.48
N LEU A 178 10.54 6.27 -8.06
CA LEU A 178 10.15 5.91 -9.43
C LEU A 178 8.64 5.70 -9.55
N ASP A 179 8.02 5.08 -8.55
CA ASP A 179 6.58 4.82 -8.56
C ASP A 179 5.79 6.12 -8.46
N LEU A 180 6.22 7.06 -7.60
CA LEU A 180 5.67 8.42 -7.54
C LEU A 180 5.77 9.15 -8.89
N ILE A 181 6.91 9.00 -9.58
CA ILE A 181 7.09 9.58 -10.92
C ILE A 181 6.11 8.95 -11.92
N GLN A 182 5.92 7.63 -11.90
CA GLN A 182 5.03 6.97 -12.85
C GLN A 182 3.56 7.32 -12.62
N GLU A 183 3.12 7.39 -11.37
CA GLU A 183 1.76 7.84 -11.04
C GLU A 183 1.56 9.32 -11.43
N GLY A 184 2.60 10.15 -11.23
CA GLY A 184 2.61 11.53 -11.74
C GLY A 184 2.55 11.62 -13.26
N ASN A 185 3.22 10.71 -13.98
CA ASN A 185 3.16 10.62 -15.45
C ASN A 185 1.74 10.25 -15.91
N LEU A 186 1.03 9.39 -15.19
CA LEU A 186 -0.37 9.07 -15.47
C LEU A 186 -1.27 10.32 -15.30
N GLY A 187 -1.01 11.14 -14.27
CA GLY A 187 -1.64 12.45 -14.11
C GLY A 187 -1.33 13.41 -15.28
N LEU A 188 -0.07 13.46 -15.73
CA LEU A 188 0.35 14.27 -16.87
C LEU A 188 -0.38 13.85 -18.17
N ILE A 189 -0.59 12.56 -18.39
CA ILE A 189 -1.35 12.07 -19.55
C ILE A 189 -2.79 12.61 -19.54
N ARG A 190 -3.46 12.55 -18.39
CA ARG A 190 -4.81 13.12 -18.24
C ARG A 190 -4.82 14.64 -18.43
N ALA A 191 -3.78 15.33 -17.97
CA ALA A 191 -3.65 16.77 -18.20
C ALA A 191 -3.57 17.10 -19.69
N VAL A 192 -2.78 16.35 -20.47
CA VAL A 192 -2.68 16.55 -21.93
C VAL A 192 -4.01 16.27 -22.63
N GLU A 193 -4.76 15.26 -22.21
CA GLU A 193 -6.05 14.91 -22.81
C GLU A 193 -7.13 15.97 -22.55
N LYS A 194 -7.09 16.65 -21.41
CA LYS A 194 -8.08 17.66 -21.01
C LYS A 194 -7.59 19.10 -21.16
N PHE A 195 -6.40 19.30 -21.72
CA PHE A 195 -5.81 20.62 -21.87
C PHE A 195 -6.57 21.42 -22.93
N ASP A 196 -6.89 22.67 -22.59
CA ASP A 196 -7.59 23.59 -23.46
C ASP A 196 -6.70 24.80 -23.75
N TYR A 197 -6.21 24.90 -24.99
CA TYR A 197 -5.33 25.98 -25.41
C TYR A 197 -6.08 27.31 -25.64
N THR A 198 -7.41 27.30 -25.74
CA THR A 198 -8.20 28.53 -25.99
C THR A 198 -8.22 29.46 -24.77
N LYS A 199 -8.00 28.90 -23.58
CA LYS A 199 -7.95 29.65 -22.31
C LYS A 199 -6.70 30.51 -22.14
N GLY A 200 -5.66 30.29 -22.97
CA GLY A 200 -4.45 31.12 -22.98
C GLY A 200 -3.55 30.98 -21.74
N TYR A 201 -3.80 30.00 -20.87
CA TYR A 201 -2.91 29.66 -19.76
C TYR A 201 -1.80 28.70 -20.22
N LYS A 202 -0.63 28.79 -19.58
CA LYS A 202 0.47 27.84 -19.83
C LYS A 202 0.05 26.43 -19.44
N PHE A 203 0.56 25.44 -20.18
CA PHE A 203 0.28 24.03 -19.90
C PHE A 203 0.68 23.63 -18.47
N SER A 204 1.82 24.10 -17.98
CA SER A 204 2.33 23.78 -16.64
C SER A 204 1.38 24.15 -15.51
N THR A 205 0.63 25.24 -15.62
CA THR A 205 -0.35 25.69 -14.62
C THR A 205 -1.46 24.65 -14.44
N TYR A 206 -1.99 24.13 -15.55
CA TYR A 206 -3.04 23.13 -15.53
C TYR A 206 -2.51 21.73 -15.18
N ALA A 207 -1.35 21.36 -15.74
CA ALA A 207 -0.74 20.04 -15.54
C ALA A 207 -0.36 19.80 -14.07
N THR A 208 0.09 20.84 -13.37
CA THR A 208 0.47 20.73 -11.94
C THR A 208 -0.66 20.15 -11.09
N TRP A 209 -1.91 20.54 -11.34
CA TRP A 209 -3.07 20.06 -10.59
C TRP A 209 -3.29 18.55 -10.78
N TRP A 210 -3.31 18.09 -12.03
CA TRP A 210 -3.49 16.67 -12.36
C TRP A 210 -2.34 15.79 -11.87
N ILE A 211 -1.10 16.27 -11.99
CA ILE A 211 0.08 15.54 -11.51
C ILE A 211 0.03 15.41 -9.98
N ARG A 212 -0.26 16.51 -9.27
CA ARG A 212 -0.38 16.50 -7.81
C ARG A 212 -1.46 15.53 -7.36
N GLN A 213 -2.65 15.62 -7.95
CA GLN A 213 -3.79 14.77 -7.62
C GLN A 213 -3.53 13.28 -7.89
N ALA A 214 -2.84 12.96 -8.99
CA ALA A 214 -2.49 11.57 -9.30
C ALA A 214 -1.51 11.01 -8.27
N ILE A 215 -0.47 11.77 -7.90
CA ILE A 215 0.51 11.34 -6.90
C ILE A 215 -0.13 11.19 -5.53
N THR A 216 -0.91 12.16 -5.06
CA THR A 216 -1.56 12.10 -3.73
C THR A 216 -2.56 10.96 -3.63
N ARG A 217 -3.35 10.73 -4.68
CA ARG A 217 -4.28 9.60 -4.75
C ARG A 217 -3.55 8.26 -4.74
N ALA A 218 -2.51 8.11 -5.56
CA ALA A 218 -1.75 6.86 -5.61
C ALA A 218 -1.06 6.56 -4.27
N MET A 219 -0.52 7.59 -3.60
CA MET A 219 0.02 7.43 -2.25
C MET A 219 -1.06 6.94 -1.26
N ALA A 220 -2.26 7.52 -1.28
CA ALA A 220 -3.34 7.07 -0.40
C ALA A 220 -3.73 5.61 -0.65
N ASP A 221 -3.71 5.16 -1.92
CA ASP A 221 -4.11 3.82 -2.31
C ASP A 221 -3.02 2.75 -2.13
N GLN A 222 -1.73 3.10 -2.25
CA GLN A 222 -0.63 2.13 -2.37
C GLN A 222 0.49 2.29 -1.32
N ALA A 223 0.65 3.45 -0.66
CA ALA A 223 1.81 3.68 0.21
C ALA A 223 1.81 2.86 1.50
N ARG A 224 0.68 2.26 1.88
CA ARG A 224 0.54 1.44 3.09
C ARG A 224 0.49 -0.04 2.75
N THR A 225 1.20 -0.86 3.52
CA THR A 225 1.18 -2.33 3.43
C THR A 225 -0.23 -2.89 3.59
N ILE A 226 -1.01 -2.33 4.51
CA ILE A 226 -2.43 -2.64 4.68
C ILE A 226 -3.21 -1.45 4.10
N ARG A 227 -3.91 -1.69 2.99
CA ARG A 227 -4.62 -0.64 2.26
C ARG A 227 -5.75 -0.04 3.11
N ILE A 228 -5.79 1.30 3.13
CA ILE A 228 -6.85 2.08 3.78
C ILE A 228 -7.59 2.87 2.69
N PRO A 229 -8.94 2.95 2.71
CA PRO A 229 -9.69 3.78 1.77
C PRO A 229 -9.31 5.27 1.82
N VAL A 230 -9.42 5.98 0.69
CA VAL A 230 -9.00 7.39 0.55
C VAL A 230 -9.64 8.31 1.59
N HIS A 231 -10.96 8.21 1.81
CA HIS A 231 -11.66 9.05 2.81
C HIS A 231 -11.10 8.88 4.23
N MET A 232 -10.63 7.68 4.59
CA MET A 232 -10.00 7.46 5.89
C MET A 232 -8.59 8.07 5.95
N VAL A 233 -7.84 8.03 4.85
CA VAL A 233 -6.52 8.69 4.75
C VAL A 233 -6.66 10.21 4.87
N GLU A 234 -7.69 10.80 4.27
CA GLU A 234 -8.02 12.22 4.42
C GLU A 234 -8.30 12.58 5.90
N VAL A 235 -9.13 11.79 6.59
CA VAL A 235 -9.42 11.99 8.02
C VAL A 235 -8.15 11.86 8.87
N ILE A 236 -7.28 10.89 8.59
CA ILE A 236 -5.99 10.72 9.29
C ILE A 236 -5.08 11.94 9.08
N ASN A 237 -4.97 12.43 7.85
CA ASN A 237 -4.13 13.59 7.54
C ASN A 237 -4.69 14.88 8.17
N LYS A 238 -6.02 15.04 8.18
CA LYS A 238 -6.69 16.15 8.86
C LYS A 238 -6.43 16.11 10.36
N LEU A 239 -6.56 14.93 10.98
CA LEU A 239 -6.26 14.73 12.39
C LEU A 239 -4.79 15.05 12.70
N ALA A 240 -3.84 14.60 11.88
CA ALA A 240 -2.43 14.89 12.07
C ALA A 240 -2.08 16.38 11.89
N ARG A 241 -2.82 17.12 11.05
CA ARG A 241 -2.68 18.57 10.92
C ARG A 241 -3.18 19.30 12.16
N VAL A 242 -4.42 19.02 12.57
CA VAL A 242 -5.03 19.66 13.75
C VAL A 242 -4.22 19.32 15.00
N GLN A 243 -3.74 18.09 15.13
CA GLN A 243 -2.86 17.70 16.23
C GLN A 243 -1.57 18.53 16.27
N ARG A 244 -0.94 18.82 15.12
CA ARG A 244 0.25 19.68 15.06
C ARG A 244 -0.05 21.14 15.38
N GLN A 245 -1.14 21.69 14.84
CA GLN A 245 -1.59 23.06 15.13
C GLN A 245 -1.88 23.23 16.64
N MET A 246 -2.64 22.31 17.22
CA MET A 246 -2.93 22.32 18.67
C MET A 246 -1.67 22.11 19.52
N LEU A 247 -0.70 21.32 19.06
CA LEU A 247 0.56 21.15 19.76
C LEU A 247 1.35 22.47 19.85
N GLN A 248 1.31 23.28 18.78
CA GLN A 248 1.89 24.61 18.77
C GLN A 248 1.13 25.59 19.68
N ASP A 249 -0.20 25.56 19.66
CA ASP A 249 -1.04 26.48 20.44
C ASP A 249 -1.04 26.16 21.95
N LEU A 250 -1.07 24.88 22.32
CA LEU A 250 -1.15 24.42 23.70
C LEU A 250 0.23 24.17 24.33
N GLY A 251 1.28 23.99 23.52
CA GLY A 251 2.61 23.60 23.98
C GLY A 251 2.68 22.20 24.61
N ARG A 252 1.65 21.37 24.39
CA ARG A 252 1.56 19.97 24.82
C ARG A 252 0.79 19.15 23.79
N GLU A 253 0.92 17.83 23.83
CA GLU A 253 0.07 16.96 23.01
C GLU A 253 -1.41 17.11 23.40
N PRO A 254 -2.31 17.31 22.42
CA PRO A 254 -3.73 17.43 22.68
C PRO A 254 -4.32 16.07 23.05
N THR A 255 -5.27 16.09 23.98
CA THR A 255 -6.00 14.88 24.37
C THR A 255 -6.99 14.46 23.26
N PRO A 256 -7.37 13.16 23.18
CA PRO A 256 -8.37 12.71 22.21
C PRO A 256 -9.71 13.45 22.32
N GLU A 257 -10.09 13.91 23.52
CA GLU A 257 -11.31 14.70 23.75
C GLU A 257 -11.20 16.13 23.20
N GLU A 258 -10.02 16.73 23.25
CA GLU A 258 -9.75 18.06 22.69
C GLU A 258 -9.72 17.99 21.16
N LEU A 259 -9.06 16.99 20.59
CA LEU A 259 -9.06 16.72 19.14
C LEU A 259 -10.46 16.46 18.60
N ALA A 260 -11.27 15.69 19.35
CA ALA A 260 -12.66 15.40 19.01
C ALA A 260 -13.52 16.66 18.90
N ARG A 261 -13.34 17.61 19.82
CA ARG A 261 -14.04 18.90 19.81
C ARG A 261 -13.64 19.77 18.64
N GLU A 262 -12.36 19.77 18.25
CA GLU A 262 -11.87 20.59 17.14
C GLU A 262 -12.25 20.00 15.77
N LEU A 263 -12.31 18.67 15.66
CA LEU A 263 -12.63 17.96 14.42
C LEU A 263 -14.12 17.63 14.24
N ASP A 264 -14.99 18.09 15.15
CA ASP A 264 -16.43 17.80 15.18
C ASP A 264 -16.76 16.29 15.12
N MET A 265 -16.02 15.47 15.88
CA MET A 265 -16.20 14.01 15.92
C MET A 265 -16.23 13.48 17.36
N THR A 266 -16.65 12.22 17.55
CA THR A 266 -16.65 11.62 18.90
C THR A 266 -15.23 11.23 19.33
N PRO A 267 -14.90 11.29 20.64
CA PRO A 267 -13.59 10.85 21.15
C PRO A 267 -13.27 9.39 20.82
N GLU A 268 -14.29 8.53 20.80
CA GLU A 268 -14.16 7.13 20.39
C GLU A 268 -13.69 7.01 18.93
N LYS A 269 -14.23 7.86 18.04
CA LYS A 269 -13.86 7.86 16.64
C LYS A 269 -12.43 8.35 16.42
N VAL A 270 -11.97 9.33 17.19
CA VAL A 270 -10.57 9.80 17.18
C VAL A 270 -9.61 8.65 17.52
N VAL A 271 -9.92 7.88 18.57
CA VAL A 271 -9.11 6.73 18.98
C VAL A 271 -9.10 5.64 17.90
N GLU A 272 -10.24 5.40 17.25
CA GLU A 272 -10.35 4.45 16.14
C GLU A 272 -9.49 4.89 14.93
N VAL A 273 -9.56 6.16 14.54
CA VAL A 273 -8.75 6.74 13.45
C VAL A 273 -7.25 6.67 13.78
N GLN A 274 -6.85 6.96 15.02
CA GLN A 274 -5.47 6.83 15.46
C GLN A 274 -4.96 5.38 15.39
N LYS A 275 -5.83 4.39 15.65
CA LYS A 275 -5.47 2.97 15.49
C LYS A 275 -5.22 2.62 14.02
N TYR A 276 -6.06 3.10 13.11
CA TYR A 276 -5.87 2.88 11.67
C TYR A 276 -4.63 3.59 11.11
N GLY A 277 -4.21 4.70 11.72
CA GLY A 277 -2.98 5.40 11.34
C GLY A 277 -1.68 4.66 11.69
N ARG A 278 -1.73 3.55 12.43
CA ARG A 278 -0.53 2.80 12.85
C ARG A 278 0.03 1.97 11.69
N GLU A 279 1.35 2.00 11.55
CA GLU A 279 2.07 1.22 10.54
C GLU A 279 2.56 -0.12 11.13
N PRO A 280 2.49 -1.21 10.35
CA PRO A 280 3.01 -2.50 10.79
C PRO A 280 4.53 -2.46 10.92
N ILE A 281 5.06 -3.22 11.88
CA ILE A 281 6.50 -3.38 12.12
C ILE A 281 6.97 -4.68 11.47
N SER A 282 8.19 -4.70 10.96
CA SER A 282 8.79 -5.91 10.37
C SER A 282 9.10 -6.95 11.46
N LEU A 283 8.79 -8.22 11.19
CA LEU A 283 9.21 -9.34 12.05
C LEU A 283 10.72 -9.55 12.04
N HIS A 284 11.40 -9.13 10.97
CA HIS A 284 12.86 -9.20 10.86
C HIS A 284 13.57 -8.02 11.52
N THR A 285 12.86 -7.19 12.30
CA THR A 285 13.51 -6.12 13.05
C THR A 285 14.41 -6.77 14.10
N PRO A 286 15.74 -6.56 14.06
CA PRO A 286 16.63 -7.15 15.05
C PRO A 286 16.33 -6.56 16.42
N LEU A 287 16.31 -7.42 17.43
CA LEU A 287 16.18 -7.09 18.84
C LEU A 287 17.54 -7.29 19.52
N GLY A 288 17.99 -6.29 20.28
CA GLY A 288 19.27 -6.33 20.99
C GLY A 288 20.46 -5.77 20.20
N GLU A 289 21.55 -5.49 20.92
CA GLU A 289 22.79 -4.90 20.36
C GLU A 289 23.61 -5.92 19.55
N ASP A 290 23.49 -7.21 19.89
CA ASP A 290 24.24 -8.30 19.25
C ASP A 290 23.60 -8.80 17.93
N GLY A 291 22.37 -8.37 17.61
CA GLY A 291 21.69 -8.70 16.35
C GLY A 291 21.29 -10.18 16.17
N ASP A 292 21.50 -11.02 17.18
CA ASP A 292 21.26 -12.47 17.13
C ASP A 292 19.77 -12.86 17.28
N SER A 293 18.89 -11.95 17.68
CA SER A 293 17.46 -12.21 17.86
C SER A 293 16.60 -11.29 16.98
N GLU A 294 15.60 -11.84 16.30
CA GLU A 294 14.62 -11.07 15.52
C GLU A 294 13.30 -10.93 16.30
N PHE A 295 12.51 -9.89 15.99
CA PHE A 295 11.18 -9.71 16.58
C PHE A 295 10.25 -10.91 16.34
N GLY A 296 10.36 -11.55 15.18
CA GLY A 296 9.60 -12.73 14.81
C GLY A 296 9.84 -13.93 15.72
N ASP A 297 11.06 -14.08 16.27
CA ASP A 297 11.42 -15.23 17.11
C ASP A 297 10.72 -15.21 18.49
N LEU A 298 10.21 -14.05 18.91
CA LEU A 298 9.52 -13.89 20.18
C LEU A 298 8.01 -14.13 20.07
N ILE A 299 7.47 -14.31 18.87
CA ILE A 299 6.03 -14.51 18.67
C ILE A 299 5.70 -15.98 18.86
N GLU A 300 4.87 -16.27 19.86
CA GLU A 300 4.34 -17.61 20.11
C GLU A 300 3.34 -17.99 19.00
N ASP A 301 3.46 -19.21 18.48
CA ASP A 301 2.47 -19.80 17.58
C ASP A 301 1.27 -20.31 18.38
N SER A 302 0.19 -19.52 18.40
CA SER A 302 -1.05 -19.86 19.11
C SER A 302 -1.84 -21.02 18.48
N GLU A 303 -1.56 -21.40 17.23
CA GLU A 303 -2.23 -22.53 16.56
C GLU A 303 -1.47 -23.84 16.74
N ALA A 304 -0.26 -23.80 17.30
CA ALA A 304 0.55 -24.98 17.54
C ALA A 304 -0.17 -25.96 18.47
N VAL A 305 -0.23 -27.23 18.04
CA VAL A 305 -0.85 -28.29 18.83
C VAL A 305 0.01 -28.57 20.06
N VAL A 306 -0.54 -28.31 21.24
CA VAL A 306 0.09 -28.64 22.51
C VAL A 306 0.12 -30.17 22.67
N PRO A 307 1.30 -30.81 22.81
CA PRO A 307 1.39 -32.26 22.87
C PRO A 307 0.62 -32.89 24.04
N ALA A 308 0.57 -32.21 25.18
CA ALA A 308 -0.20 -32.66 26.35
C ALA A 308 -1.70 -32.75 26.04
N ASP A 309 -2.23 -31.74 25.34
CA ASP A 309 -3.66 -31.66 24.98
C ASP A 309 -4.01 -32.65 23.89
N ALA A 310 -3.12 -32.86 22.92
CA ALA A 310 -3.33 -33.89 21.90
C ALA A 310 -3.38 -35.30 22.52
N VAL A 311 -2.45 -35.60 23.44
CA VAL A 311 -2.43 -36.91 24.12
C VAL A 311 -3.64 -37.07 25.05
N SER A 312 -3.99 -36.03 25.83
CA SER A 312 -5.18 -36.07 26.70
C SER A 312 -6.45 -36.26 25.87
N PHE A 313 -6.55 -35.62 24.70
CA PHE A 313 -7.67 -35.81 23.78
C PHE A 313 -7.74 -37.22 23.21
N THR A 314 -6.61 -37.83 22.83
CA THR A 314 -6.59 -39.23 22.37
C THR A 314 -6.99 -40.21 23.48
N LEU A 315 -6.50 -40.01 24.70
CA LEU A 315 -6.87 -40.81 25.88
C LEU A 315 -8.36 -40.66 26.20
N LEU A 316 -8.89 -39.42 26.13
CA LEU A 316 -10.32 -39.15 26.27
C LEU A 316 -11.12 -39.92 25.21
N GLN A 317 -10.68 -39.93 23.96
CA GLN A 317 -11.36 -40.64 22.87
C GLN A 317 -11.37 -42.17 23.09
N GLU A 318 -10.26 -42.76 23.52
CA GLU A 318 -10.19 -44.18 23.89
C GLU A 318 -11.11 -44.52 25.06
N GLN A 319 -11.12 -43.67 26.09
CA GLN A 319 -11.92 -43.88 27.28
C GLN A 319 -13.42 -43.68 27.00
N LEU A 320 -13.77 -42.75 26.11
CA LEU A 320 -15.13 -42.56 25.62
C LEU A 320 -15.59 -43.80 24.84
N HIS A 321 -14.77 -44.36 23.94
CA HIS A 321 -15.08 -45.62 23.26
C HIS A 321 -15.29 -46.78 24.25
N SER A 322 -14.41 -46.94 25.23
CA SER A 322 -14.55 -47.97 26.29
C SER A 322 -15.85 -47.81 27.09
N VAL A 323 -16.25 -46.58 27.42
CA VAL A 323 -17.52 -46.31 28.11
C VAL A 323 -18.72 -46.63 27.19
N LEU A 324 -18.64 -46.31 25.90
CA LEU A 324 -19.69 -46.63 24.92
C LEU A 324 -19.86 -48.14 24.72
N ASP A 325 -18.78 -48.93 24.78
CA ASP A 325 -18.84 -50.40 24.67
C ASP A 325 -19.62 -51.07 25.80
N THR A 326 -19.74 -50.40 26.96
CA THR A 326 -20.57 -50.91 28.06
C THR A 326 -22.08 -50.70 27.84
N LEU A 327 -22.46 -49.90 26.84
CA LEU A 327 -23.86 -49.69 26.45
C LEU A 327 -24.28 -50.75 25.43
N SER A 328 -25.58 -50.87 25.19
CA SER A 328 -26.04 -51.70 24.08
C SER A 328 -25.64 -51.06 22.74
N GLU A 329 -25.38 -51.88 21.72
CA GLU A 329 -24.99 -51.44 20.37
C GLU A 329 -25.90 -50.34 19.80
N ARG A 330 -27.21 -50.45 20.07
CA ARG A 330 -28.20 -49.45 19.66
C ARG A 330 -28.13 -48.15 20.48
N GLU A 331 -27.81 -48.23 21.78
CA GLU A 331 -27.65 -47.06 22.64
C GLU A 331 -26.36 -46.29 22.30
N ALA A 332 -25.24 -47.01 22.12
CA ALA A 332 -23.96 -46.44 21.72
C ALA A 332 -24.04 -45.78 20.33
N GLY A 333 -24.65 -46.45 19.35
CA GLY A 333 -24.80 -45.91 18.00
C GLY A 333 -25.72 -44.68 17.93
N VAL A 334 -26.78 -44.60 18.75
CA VAL A 334 -27.61 -43.38 18.85
C VAL A 334 -26.80 -42.21 19.41
N VAL A 335 -25.97 -42.41 20.44
CA VAL A 335 -25.14 -41.35 21.02
C VAL A 335 -24.01 -40.94 20.06
N SER A 336 -23.33 -41.90 19.44
CA SER A 336 -22.28 -41.61 18.44
C SER A 336 -22.81 -40.77 17.28
N MET A 337 -23.95 -41.15 16.70
CA MET A 337 -24.55 -40.38 15.60
C MET A 337 -25.12 -39.03 16.06
N ARG A 338 -25.62 -38.93 17.29
CA ARG A 338 -26.17 -37.68 17.83
C ARG A 338 -25.10 -36.60 17.98
N PHE A 339 -23.94 -36.98 18.50
CA PHE A 339 -22.81 -36.06 18.73
C PHE A 339 -21.78 -36.07 17.60
N GLY A 340 -21.95 -36.93 16.58
CA GLY A 340 -21.04 -37.02 15.45
C GLY A 340 -19.67 -37.61 15.80
N LEU A 341 -19.59 -38.54 16.75
CA LEU A 341 -18.31 -39.09 17.22
C LEU A 341 -17.54 -39.89 16.15
N THR A 342 -18.25 -40.44 15.15
CA THR A 342 -17.64 -41.18 14.03
C THR A 342 -17.46 -40.31 12.80
N ASP A 343 -18.48 -39.51 12.45
CA ASP A 343 -18.53 -38.77 11.19
C ASP A 343 -18.15 -37.28 11.33
N GLY A 344 -17.88 -36.81 12.56
CA GLY A 344 -17.64 -35.39 12.89
C GLY A 344 -18.89 -34.50 12.82
N GLN A 345 -20.00 -35.00 12.28
CA GLN A 345 -21.25 -34.25 12.07
C GLN A 345 -22.37 -34.74 13.01
N PRO A 346 -22.96 -33.85 13.84
CA PRO A 346 -24.07 -34.22 14.70
C PRO A 346 -25.36 -34.42 13.89
N LYS A 347 -26.02 -35.57 14.05
CA LYS A 347 -27.29 -35.89 13.37
C LYS A 347 -28.50 -35.50 14.22
N THR A 348 -29.59 -35.17 13.56
CA THR A 348 -30.88 -34.88 14.21
C THR A 348 -31.58 -36.18 14.65
N LEU A 349 -32.47 -36.07 15.64
CA LEU A 349 -33.23 -37.23 16.15
C LEU A 349 -34.09 -37.92 15.07
N ASP A 350 -34.53 -37.18 14.04
CA ASP A 350 -35.30 -37.72 12.92
C ASP A 350 -34.41 -38.51 11.96
N GLU A 351 -33.23 -38.01 11.63
CA GLU A 351 -32.24 -38.69 10.77
C GLU A 351 -31.76 -39.99 11.41
N ILE A 352 -31.45 -39.98 12.71
CA ILE A 352 -31.09 -41.19 13.46
C ILE A 352 -32.26 -42.18 13.49
N GLY A 353 -33.50 -41.67 13.57
CA GLY A 353 -34.72 -42.47 13.52
C GLY A 353 -34.87 -43.22 12.20
N LYS A 354 -34.56 -42.57 11.06
CA LYS A 354 -34.59 -43.17 9.72
C LYS A 354 -33.61 -44.34 9.60
N VAL A 355 -32.39 -44.20 10.15
CA VAL A 355 -31.37 -45.26 10.12
C VAL A 355 -31.81 -46.50 10.91
N TYR A 356 -32.40 -46.30 12.09
CA TYR A 356 -32.85 -47.41 12.95
C TYR A 356 -34.31 -47.85 12.74
N GLY A 357 -34.99 -47.31 11.72
CA GLY A 357 -36.38 -47.65 11.41
C GLY A 357 -37.37 -47.33 12.55
N VAL A 358 -37.14 -46.26 13.31
CA VAL A 358 -37.99 -45.85 14.44
C VAL A 358 -38.32 -44.37 14.44
N THR A 359 -39.43 -44.01 15.08
CA THR A 359 -39.89 -42.62 15.20
C THR A 359 -38.87 -41.75 15.96
N ARG A 360 -38.80 -40.45 15.63
CA ARG A 360 -38.04 -39.43 16.37
C ARG A 360 -38.20 -39.51 17.89
N GLU A 361 -39.42 -39.65 18.38
CA GLU A 361 -39.71 -39.71 19.82
C GLU A 361 -39.10 -40.94 20.49
N ARG A 362 -38.99 -42.05 19.74
CA ARG A 362 -38.33 -43.25 20.25
C ARG A 362 -36.83 -43.06 20.40
N ILE A 363 -36.17 -42.36 19.47
CA ILE A 363 -34.75 -42.00 19.61
C ILE A 363 -34.53 -41.08 20.80
N ARG A 364 -35.40 -40.07 21.01
CA ARG A 364 -35.36 -39.19 22.18
C ARG A 364 -35.45 -39.94 23.51
N GLN A 365 -36.31 -40.96 23.58
CA GLN A 365 -36.43 -41.82 24.76
C GLN A 365 -35.16 -42.67 24.99
N ILE A 366 -34.57 -43.20 23.92
CA ILE A 366 -33.31 -43.96 23.99
C ILE A 366 -32.19 -43.04 24.48
N GLU A 367 -32.02 -41.85 23.87
CA GLU A 367 -31.06 -40.83 24.28
C GLU A 367 -31.20 -40.48 25.77
N SER A 368 -32.41 -40.18 26.25
CA SER A 368 -32.64 -39.83 27.66
C SER A 368 -32.24 -40.95 28.62
N LYS A 369 -32.55 -42.22 28.26
CA LYS A 369 -32.16 -43.39 29.06
C LYS A 369 -30.65 -43.63 29.01
N THR A 370 -30.02 -43.49 27.85
CA THR A 370 -28.58 -43.65 27.68
C THR A 370 -27.82 -42.56 28.43
N MET A 371 -28.28 -41.30 28.38
CA MET A 371 -27.69 -40.21 29.15
C MET A 371 -27.82 -40.42 30.66
N SER A 372 -28.95 -40.94 31.14
CA SER A 372 -29.09 -41.32 32.55
C SER A 372 -28.14 -42.46 32.94
N LYS A 373 -27.91 -43.42 32.03
CA LYS A 373 -26.96 -44.53 32.18
C LYS A 373 -25.50 -44.07 32.16
N LEU A 374 -25.16 -43.06 31.36
CA LEU A 374 -23.82 -42.45 31.28
C LEU A 374 -23.51 -41.58 32.52
N ARG A 375 -24.53 -40.94 33.10
CA ARG A 375 -24.42 -40.20 34.38
C ARG A 375 -24.27 -41.11 35.60
N HIS A 376 -24.39 -42.42 35.46
CA HIS A 376 -24.18 -43.33 36.59
C HIS A 376 -22.71 -43.26 37.04
N PRO A 377 -22.43 -43.17 38.37
CA PRO A 377 -21.08 -42.95 38.89
C PRO A 377 -20.03 -43.91 38.33
N SER A 378 -20.39 -45.18 38.13
CA SER A 378 -19.47 -46.18 37.58
C SER A 378 -18.89 -45.84 36.19
N ARG A 379 -19.57 -44.99 35.40
CA ARG A 379 -19.15 -44.57 34.06
C ARG A 379 -18.66 -43.13 34.05
N SER A 380 -19.34 -42.25 34.78
CA SER A 380 -18.99 -40.83 34.81
C SER A 380 -17.73 -40.52 35.62
N GLN A 381 -17.35 -41.37 36.59
CA GLN A 381 -16.15 -41.14 37.41
C GLN A 381 -14.88 -41.11 36.56
N ALA A 382 -14.79 -41.99 35.56
CA ALA A 382 -13.61 -42.14 34.73
C ALA A 382 -13.43 -40.95 33.76
N LEU A 383 -14.53 -40.34 33.30
CA LEU A 383 -14.51 -39.19 32.41
C LEU A 383 -14.43 -37.85 33.15
N ARG A 384 -14.46 -37.86 34.49
CA ARG A 384 -14.51 -36.64 35.30
C ARG A 384 -13.18 -35.89 35.33
N ASP A 385 -12.09 -36.60 35.14
CA ASP A 385 -10.73 -36.06 35.17
C ASP A 385 -10.39 -35.25 33.90
N TYR A 386 -11.27 -35.25 32.88
CA TYR A 386 -11.13 -34.49 31.62
C TYR A 386 -12.04 -33.25 31.55
N LEU A 387 -12.50 -32.75 32.69
CA LEU A 387 -13.46 -31.63 32.74
C LEU A 387 -12.81 -30.24 32.70
N ASP A 388 -11.49 -30.17 32.63
CA ASP A 388 -10.72 -28.92 32.52
C ASP A 388 -10.09 -28.77 31.12
#